data_AF-A0A5N5L1U7-F1
#
_entry.id   AF-A0A5N5L1U7-F1
#
_cell.length_a   1.000
_cell.length_b   1.000
_cell.length_c   1.000
_cell.angle_alpha   90.00
_cell.angle_beta   90.00
_cell.angle_gamma   90.00
#
_symmetry.space_group_name_H-M   'P 1'
#
loop_
_entity.id
_entity.type
_entity.pdbx_description
1 polymer ?
#
loop_
_entity_poly.entity_id
_entity_poly.type
_entity_poly.pdbx_seq_one_letter_code
_entity_poly.pdbx_strand_id
1 'polypeptide(L)'
;MTWISKSITSIGLVLLAHACYSAVEHSALQSSSPSLGSTTTAAGVSVSSSHLPLDISLETLVATAIVCLGLALGTPPLRPIQWRVWAGKVEREGEEGFMDAEGEVSRDYVGNPFKMLETRPGFVDIRRQRKEFAEWVRSTGEEKKEVEG
;
A
#
# COMPACT_ATOMS: atom_id res chain seq x y z
N MET A 1 -9.49 4.51 7.09
CA MET A 1 -9.78 5.62 6.16
C MET A 1 -8.52 5.90 5.34
N THR A 2 -8.31 5.14 4.26
CA THR A 2 -7.11 5.22 3.41
C THR A 2 -6.93 6.59 2.74
N TRP A 3 -8.00 7.38 2.65
CA TRP A 3 -7.98 8.71 2.03
C TRP A 3 -7.18 9.73 2.84
N ILE A 4 -7.27 9.71 4.18
CA ILE A 4 -6.51 10.65 5.03
C ILE A 4 -5.01 10.40 4.90
N SER A 5 -4.57 9.15 4.97
CA SER A 5 -3.14 8.81 4.87
C SER A 5 -2.60 9.08 3.47
N LYS A 6 -3.37 8.76 2.42
CA LYS A 6 -3.05 9.10 1.02
C LYS A 6 -2.92 10.62 0.83
N SER A 7 -3.85 11.42 1.35
CA SER A 7 -3.79 12.89 1.27
C SER A 7 -2.61 13.47 2.03
N ILE A 8 -2.34 13.02 3.27
CA ILE A 8 -1.19 13.47 4.06
C ILE A 8 0.12 13.14 3.34
N THR A 9 0.25 11.92 2.81
CA THR A 9 1.44 11.50 2.05
C THR A 9 1.61 12.36 0.80
N SER A 10 0.54 12.62 0.06
CA SER A 10 0.58 13.45 -1.15
C SER A 10 0.99 14.89 -0.84
N ILE A 11 0.41 15.50 0.20
CA ILE A 11 0.78 16.85 0.65
C ILE A 11 2.26 16.88 1.07
N GLY A 12 2.72 15.90 1.84
CA GLY A 12 4.12 15.78 2.24
C GLY A 12 5.08 15.69 1.05
N LEU A 13 4.72 14.93 0.01
CA LEU A 13 5.52 14.81 -1.21
C LEU A 13 5.59 16.13 -2.00
N VAL A 14 4.48 16.87 -2.08
CA VAL A 14 4.45 18.19 -2.73
C VAL A 14 5.36 19.18 -1.98
N LEU A 15 5.28 19.21 -0.65
CA LEU A 15 6.15 20.06 0.18
C LEU A 15 7.63 19.66 0.04
N LEU A 16 7.92 18.36 0.01
CA LEU A 16 9.29 17.87 -0.16
C LEU A 16 9.86 18.24 -1.54
N ALA A 17 9.06 18.09 -2.60
CA ALA A 17 9.45 18.52 -3.94
C ALA A 17 9.71 20.04 -4.00
N HIS A 18 8.88 20.84 -3.33
CA HIS A 18 9.07 22.28 -3.22
C HIS A 18 10.39 22.63 -2.53
N ALA A 19 10.66 22.03 -1.36
CA ALA A 19 11.90 22.30 -0.62
C ALA A 19 13.16 21.83 -1.38
N CYS A 20 13.08 20.71 -2.10
CA CYS A 20 14.14 20.25 -3.00
C CYS A 20 14.38 21.24 -4.15
N TYR A 21 13.31 21.80 -4.73
CA TYR A 21 13.43 22.81 -5.77
C TYR A 21 14.09 24.10 -5.24
N SER A 22 13.67 24.58 -4.06
CA SER A 22 14.32 25.72 -3.38
C SER A 22 15.80 25.49 -3.12
N ALA A 23 16.20 24.28 -2.74
CA ALA A 23 17.61 23.91 -2.55
C ALA A 23 18.40 23.94 -3.87
N VAL A 24 17.80 23.50 -4.98
CA VAL A 24 18.41 23.56 -6.32
C VAL A 24 18.60 24.99 -6.77
N GLU A 25 17.57 25.85 -6.65
CA GLU A 25 17.67 27.26 -7.00
C GLU A 25 18.73 27.97 -6.15
N HIS A 26 18.73 27.73 -4.83
CA HIS A 26 19.73 28.31 -3.93
C HIS A 26 21.15 27.88 -4.32
N SER A 27 21.36 26.60 -4.63
CA SER A 27 22.67 26.08 -5.03
C SER A 27 23.11 26.64 -6.39
N ALA A 28 22.19 26.75 -7.35
CA ALA A 28 22.46 27.34 -8.67
C ALA A 28 22.88 28.82 -8.55
N LEU A 29 22.19 29.60 -7.72
CA LEU A 29 22.54 31.00 -7.46
C LEU A 29 23.87 31.15 -6.73
N GLN A 30 24.16 30.29 -5.73
CA GLN A 30 25.45 30.28 -5.02
C GLN A 30 26.61 29.89 -5.95
N SER A 31 26.38 28.99 -6.92
CA SER A 31 27.40 28.61 -7.90
C SER A 31 27.64 29.68 -8.97
N SER A 32 26.62 30.49 -9.29
CA SER A 32 26.67 31.53 -10.33
C SER A 32 27.11 32.89 -9.78
N SER A 33 26.95 33.11 -8.48
CA SER A 33 27.43 34.29 -7.78
C SER A 33 28.87 34.04 -7.31
N PRO A 34 29.86 34.83 -7.74
CA PRO A 34 31.21 34.75 -7.19
C PRO A 34 31.16 35.26 -5.74
N SER A 35 30.83 34.39 -4.77
CA SER A 35 30.61 34.84 -3.40
C SER A 35 31.93 35.03 -2.64
N LEU A 36 31.99 36.22 -2.05
CA LEU A 36 32.79 36.81 -0.98
C LEU A 36 33.28 35.91 0.18
N GLY A 37 33.03 34.59 0.14
CA GLY A 37 33.40 33.61 1.17
C GLY A 37 34.67 32.80 0.87
N SER A 38 35.37 33.07 -0.25
CA SER A 38 36.69 32.48 -0.50
C SER A 38 37.70 33.02 0.50
N THR A 39 37.78 32.38 1.66
CA THR A 39 38.86 32.62 2.61
C THR A 39 40.07 31.88 2.06
N THR A 40 40.95 32.62 1.37
CA THR A 40 42.26 32.13 0.96
C THR A 40 43.08 31.83 2.22
N THR A 41 43.10 30.56 2.62
CA THR A 41 44.10 30.11 3.59
C THR A 41 45.48 30.20 2.94
N ALA A 42 46.52 30.51 3.73
CA ALA A 42 47.89 30.73 3.23
C ALA A 42 48.51 29.53 2.45
N ALA A 43 47.80 28.40 2.38
CA ALA A 43 48.14 27.21 1.62
C ALA A 43 47.42 27.08 0.24
N GLY A 44 46.69 28.10 -0.21
CA GLY A 44 46.04 28.10 -1.54
C GLY A 44 44.81 27.18 -1.65
N VAL A 45 44.26 26.72 -0.53
CA VAL A 45 43.03 25.91 -0.50
C VAL A 45 41.85 26.82 -0.21
N SER A 46 41.03 27.07 -1.24
CA SER A 46 39.74 27.75 -1.14
C SER A 46 38.72 26.79 -0.55
N VAL A 47 38.28 27.02 0.69
CA VAL A 47 37.21 26.24 1.33
C VAL A 47 35.91 27.02 1.20
N SER A 48 35.09 26.68 0.20
CA SER A 48 33.73 27.23 0.08
C SER A 48 32.78 26.47 1.01
N SER A 49 32.50 27.03 2.18
CA SER A 49 31.49 26.54 3.11
C SER A 49 30.08 26.88 2.60
N SER A 50 29.58 26.10 1.65
CA SER A 50 28.22 26.18 1.13
C SER A 50 27.25 25.52 2.11
N HIS A 51 26.76 26.29 3.08
CA HIS A 51 25.67 25.87 3.97
C HIS A 51 24.31 26.18 3.34
N LEU A 52 23.35 25.25 3.48
CA LEU A 52 21.96 25.53 3.14
C LEU A 52 21.37 26.53 4.15
N PRO A 53 20.49 27.44 3.72
CA PRO A 53 19.67 28.24 4.62
C PRO A 53 18.90 27.34 5.59
N LEU A 54 18.76 27.83 6.82
CA LEU A 54 18.06 27.11 7.88
C LEU A 54 16.59 26.84 7.51
N ASP A 55 15.95 27.78 6.81
CA ASP A 55 14.56 27.67 6.35
C ASP A 55 14.35 26.42 5.47
N ILE A 56 15.13 26.28 4.40
CA ILE A 56 15.10 25.11 3.49
C ILE A 56 15.39 23.80 4.27
N SER A 57 16.29 23.86 5.25
CA SER A 57 16.62 22.69 6.08
C SER A 57 15.44 22.29 6.99
N LEU A 58 14.72 23.25 7.57
CA LEU A 58 13.53 22.97 8.38
C LEU A 58 12.36 22.49 7.53
N GLU A 59 12.12 23.12 6.38
CA GLU A 59 11.07 22.71 5.44
C GLU A 59 11.26 21.27 4.98
N THR A 60 12.49 20.88 4.61
CA THR A 60 12.80 19.49 4.21
C THR A 60 12.58 18.50 5.35
N LEU A 61 13.00 18.83 6.58
CA LEU A 61 12.78 17.98 7.76
C LEU A 61 11.29 17.80 8.06
N VAL A 62 10.52 18.89 8.05
CA VAL A 62 9.08 18.87 8.30
C VAL A 62 8.35 18.10 7.20
N ALA A 63 8.67 18.35 5.93
CA ALA A 63 8.10 17.61 4.80
C ALA A 63 8.40 16.11 4.89
N THR A 64 9.63 15.73 5.24
CA THR A 64 10.02 14.32 5.46
C THR A 64 9.22 13.70 6.59
N ALA A 65 9.06 14.40 7.71
CA ALA A 65 8.27 13.91 8.84
C ALA A 65 6.79 13.70 8.46
N ILE A 66 6.21 14.61 7.68
CA ILE A 66 4.82 14.49 7.17
C ILE A 66 4.69 13.28 6.24
N VAL A 67 5.65 13.05 5.34
CA VAL A 67 5.65 11.86 4.46
C VAL A 67 5.73 10.58 5.29
N CYS A 68 6.65 10.51 6.26
CA CYS A 68 6.79 9.35 7.13
C CYS A 68 5.50 9.09 7.93
N LEU A 69 4.87 10.15 8.44
CA LEU A 69 3.59 10.05 9.16
C LEU A 69 2.48 9.55 8.24
N GLY A 70 2.35 10.10 7.04
CA GLY A 70 1.36 9.67 6.05
C GLY A 70 1.49 8.19 5.68
N LEU A 71 2.73 7.74 5.45
CA LEU A 71 3.03 6.33 5.17
C LEU A 71 2.71 5.42 6.35
N ALA A 72 3.11 5.80 7.58
CA ALA A 72 2.85 5.03 8.79
C ALA A 72 1.34 4.92 9.09
N LEU A 73 0.57 5.99 8.90
CA LEU A 73 -0.90 5.96 9.03
C LEU A 73 -1.58 5.17 7.91
N GLY A 74 -0.90 4.98 6.77
CA GLY A 74 -1.40 4.23 5.63
C GLY A 74 -1.20 2.72 5.72
N THR A 75 -0.45 2.22 6.71
CA THR A 75 -0.19 0.77 6.82
C THR A 75 -1.44 0.01 7.26
N PRO A 76 -1.72 -1.17 6.67
CA PRO A 76 -2.82 -2.02 7.14
C PRO A 76 -2.55 -2.49 8.57
N PRO A 77 -3.62 -2.80 9.34
CA PRO A 77 -3.47 -3.32 10.70
C PRO A 77 -2.72 -4.65 10.68
N LEU A 78 -1.87 -4.85 11.70
CA LEU A 78 -1.11 -6.08 11.85
C LEU A 78 -2.04 -7.30 12.01
N ARG A 79 -1.63 -8.41 11.40
CA ARG A 79 -2.34 -9.68 11.56
C ARG A 79 -2.22 -10.18 13.00
N PRO A 80 -3.28 -10.79 13.56
CA PRO A 80 -3.19 -11.42 14.86
C PRO A 80 -2.15 -12.55 14.84
N ILE A 81 -1.27 -12.58 15.86
CA ILE A 81 -0.19 -13.55 16.00
C ILE A 81 -0.75 -14.96 16.28
N GLN A 82 -1.90 -15.04 16.95
CA GLN A 82 -2.51 -16.30 17.34
C GLN A 82 -3.32 -16.91 16.18
N TRP A 83 -2.88 -18.08 15.73
CA TRP A 83 -3.52 -18.81 14.63
C TRP A 83 -5.03 -19.01 14.83
N ARG A 84 -5.45 -19.44 16.02
CA ARG A 84 -6.87 -19.70 16.31
C ARG A 84 -7.75 -18.46 16.14
N VAL A 85 -7.22 -17.28 16.46
CA VAL A 85 -7.93 -16.00 16.31
C VAL A 85 -7.99 -15.60 14.84
N TRP A 86 -6.89 -15.76 14.10
CA TRP A 86 -6.84 -15.49 12.67
C TRP A 86 -7.75 -16.43 11.87
N ALA A 87 -7.62 -17.73 12.08
CA ALA A 87 -8.40 -18.77 11.42
C ALA A 87 -9.90 -18.61 11.73
N GLY A 88 -10.27 -18.36 12.99
CA GLY A 88 -11.67 -18.09 13.35
C GLY A 88 -12.22 -16.82 12.72
N LYS A 89 -11.39 -15.78 12.50
CA LYS A 89 -11.79 -14.58 11.76
C LYS A 89 -12.01 -14.88 10.27
N VAL A 90 -11.09 -15.62 9.65
CA VAL A 90 -11.18 -16.05 8.24
C VAL A 90 -12.40 -16.93 7.99
N GLU A 91 -12.73 -17.86 8.87
CA GLU A 91 -13.92 -18.71 8.75
C GLU A 91 -15.23 -17.92 8.92
N ARG A 92 -15.26 -16.95 9.83
CA ARG A 92 -16.47 -16.16 10.11
C ARG A 92 -16.74 -15.09 9.06
N GLU A 93 -15.71 -14.41 8.60
CA GLU A 93 -15.85 -13.22 7.76
C GLU A 93 -15.48 -13.49 6.29
N GLY A 94 -14.86 -14.63 5.98
CA GLY A 94 -14.57 -15.06 4.61
C GLY A 94 -13.72 -14.06 3.83
N GLU A 95 -13.96 -13.98 2.52
CA GLU A 95 -13.36 -12.96 1.64
C GLU A 95 -13.93 -11.56 1.92
N GLU A 96 -15.19 -11.48 2.32
CA GLU A 96 -15.91 -10.23 2.57
C GLU A 96 -15.32 -9.42 3.75
N GLY A 97 -14.82 -10.10 4.78
CA GLY A 97 -14.13 -9.49 5.92
C GLY A 97 -12.75 -8.91 5.64
N PHE A 98 -12.21 -9.22 4.45
CA PHE A 98 -10.90 -8.77 4.00
C PHE A 98 -11.02 -7.93 2.74
N MET A 99 -12.17 -7.33 2.46
CA MET A 99 -12.27 -6.36 1.36
C MET A 99 -11.64 -5.03 1.78
N ASP A 100 -10.76 -4.49 0.93
CA ASP A 100 -10.22 -3.15 1.08
C ASP A 100 -11.32 -2.11 0.82
N ALA A 101 -11.06 -0.84 1.16
CA ALA A 101 -12.05 0.25 1.00
C ALA A 101 -12.48 0.46 -0.48
N GLU A 102 -11.70 -0.07 -1.41
CA GLU A 102 -11.92 -0.05 -2.86
C GLU A 102 -12.71 -1.29 -3.36
N GLY A 103 -13.11 -2.21 -2.48
CA GLY A 103 -13.89 -3.42 -2.83
C GLY A 103 -13.06 -4.57 -3.38
N GLU A 104 -11.75 -4.43 -3.42
CA GLU A 104 -10.81 -5.47 -3.80
C GLU A 104 -10.51 -6.39 -2.60
N VAL A 105 -10.28 -7.67 -2.85
CA VAL A 105 -9.82 -8.59 -1.80
C VAL A 105 -8.43 -8.14 -1.38
N SER A 106 -8.28 -7.84 -0.09
CA SER A 106 -7.02 -7.41 0.49
C SER A 106 -5.93 -8.40 0.12
N ARG A 107 -4.78 -7.88 -0.31
CA ARG A 107 -3.56 -8.67 -0.60
C ARG A 107 -3.14 -9.54 0.58
N ASP A 108 -3.62 -9.20 1.78
CA ASP A 108 -3.35 -9.94 2.99
C ASP A 108 -4.25 -11.18 3.21
N TYR A 109 -5.29 -11.36 2.41
CA TYR A 109 -6.11 -12.56 2.46
C TYR A 109 -5.38 -13.74 1.81
N VAL A 110 -4.95 -14.68 2.66
CA VAL A 110 -4.31 -15.95 2.22
C VAL A 110 -5.34 -17.09 2.18
N GLY A 111 -6.58 -16.84 2.60
CA GLY A 111 -7.63 -17.87 2.74
C GLY A 111 -7.28 -18.93 3.78
N ASN A 112 -8.15 -19.93 3.93
CA ASN A 112 -7.86 -21.09 4.78
C ASN A 112 -6.72 -21.92 4.15
N PRO A 113 -5.54 -22.06 4.79
CA PRO A 113 -4.44 -22.86 4.23
C PRO A 113 -4.72 -24.36 4.29
N PHE A 114 -5.62 -24.79 5.19
CA PHE A 114 -6.07 -26.18 5.27
C PHE A 114 -7.19 -26.49 4.29
N LYS A 115 -7.64 -25.52 3.48
CA LYS A 115 -8.66 -25.73 2.46
C LYS A 115 -8.34 -26.91 1.55
N MET A 116 -7.06 -27.13 1.23
CA MET A 116 -6.63 -28.28 0.41
C MET A 116 -6.78 -29.62 1.14
N LEU A 117 -6.58 -29.66 2.46
CA LEU A 117 -6.76 -30.84 3.29
C LEU A 117 -8.23 -31.13 3.63
N GLU A 118 -9.05 -30.08 3.69
CA GLU A 118 -10.50 -30.18 3.90
C GLU A 118 -11.24 -30.59 2.62
N THR A 119 -10.95 -29.90 1.50
CA THR A 119 -11.62 -30.17 0.22
C THR A 119 -11.13 -31.45 -0.45
N ARG A 120 -9.93 -31.94 -0.07
CA ARG A 120 -9.29 -33.16 -0.60
C ARG A 120 -9.56 -33.35 -2.09
N PRO A 121 -9.11 -32.43 -2.96
CA PRO A 121 -9.46 -32.45 -4.37
C PRO A 121 -9.08 -33.77 -5.08
N GLY A 122 -8.04 -34.46 -4.61
CA GLY A 122 -7.63 -35.76 -5.13
C GLY A 122 -8.51 -36.95 -4.73
N PHE A 123 -9.45 -36.80 -3.78
CA PHE A 123 -10.36 -37.85 -3.32
C PHE A 123 -11.82 -37.57 -3.69
N VAL A 124 -12.06 -36.63 -4.61
CA VAL A 124 -13.40 -36.29 -5.07
C VAL A 124 -13.97 -37.42 -5.93
N ASP A 125 -15.20 -37.85 -5.61
CA ASP A 125 -15.92 -38.81 -6.44
C ASP A 125 -16.47 -38.12 -7.70
N ILE A 126 -15.67 -38.18 -8.77
CA ILE A 126 -15.98 -37.59 -10.07
C ILE A 126 -17.28 -38.17 -10.65
N ARG A 127 -17.59 -39.44 -10.39
CA ARG A 127 -18.78 -40.10 -10.95
C ARG A 127 -20.04 -39.58 -10.28
N ARG A 128 -20.00 -39.43 -8.96
CA ARG A 128 -21.13 -38.86 -8.20
C ARG A 128 -21.40 -37.42 -8.61
N GLN A 129 -20.36 -36.57 -8.68
CA GLN A 129 -20.52 -35.17 -9.09
C GLN A 129 -21.12 -35.01 -10.49
N ARG A 130 -20.71 -35.85 -11.45
CA ARG A 130 -21.28 -35.83 -12.80
C ARG A 130 -22.76 -36.23 -12.82
N LYS A 131 -23.17 -37.17 -11.98
CA LYS A 131 -24.56 -37.59 -11.85
C LYS A 131 -25.41 -36.47 -11.22
N GLU A 132 -24.94 -35.89 -10.12
CA GLU A 132 -25.58 -34.75 -9.45
C GLU A 132 -25.75 -33.56 -10.42
N PHE A 133 -24.71 -33.24 -11.20
CA PHE A 133 -24.78 -32.19 -12.22
C PHE A 133 -25.81 -32.50 -13.31
N ALA A 134 -25.84 -33.74 -13.82
CA ALA A 134 -26.80 -34.14 -14.84
C ALA A 134 -28.26 -34.09 -14.34
N GLU A 135 -28.50 -34.49 -13.08
CA GLU A 135 -29.80 -34.36 -12.43
C GLU A 135 -30.20 -32.90 -12.25
N TRP A 136 -29.28 -32.03 -11.83
CA TRP A 136 -29.52 -30.59 -11.69
C TRP A 136 -29.86 -29.89 -13.01
N VAL A 137 -29.14 -30.22 -14.10
CA VAL A 137 -29.44 -29.68 -15.44
C VAL A 137 -30.84 -30.10 -15.89
N ARG A 138 -31.24 -31.34 -15.59
CA ARG A 138 -32.56 -31.87 -15.93
C ARG A 138 -33.67 -31.18 -15.13
N SER A 139 -33.50 -31.00 -13.82
CA SER A 139 -34.51 -30.31 -12.98
C SER A 139 -34.69 -28.85 -13.38
N THR A 140 -33.60 -28.14 -13.70
CA THR A 140 -33.65 -26.75 -14.18
C THR A 140 -34.39 -26.63 -15.53
N GLY A 141 -34.26 -27.65 -16.39
CA GLY A 141 -34.98 -27.70 -17.66
C GLY A 141 -36.48 -28.06 -17.53
N GLU A 142 -36.84 -28.82 -16.50
CA GLU A 142 -38.24 -29.16 -16.19
C GLU A 142 -38.97 -27.96 -15.55
N GLU A 143 -38.32 -27.25 -14.60
CA GLU A 143 -38.83 -26.03 -13.98
C GLU A 143 -39.09 -24.92 -15.03
N LYS A 144 -38.23 -24.80 -16.04
CA LYS A 144 -38.41 -23.83 -17.12
C LYS A 144 -39.59 -24.17 -18.06
N LYS A 145 -39.93 -25.45 -18.20
CA LYS A 145 -41.08 -25.90 -19.01
C LYS A 145 -42.42 -25.72 -18.32
N GLU A 146 -42.47 -25.83 -16.98
CA GLU A 146 -43.69 -25.53 -16.20
C GLU A 146 -44.01 -24.04 -16.14
N VAL A 147 -43.02 -23.15 -16.29
CA VAL A 147 -43.23 -21.69 -16.27
C VAL A 147 -43.66 -21.12 -17.64
N GLU A 148 -43.39 -21.82 -18.74
CA GLU A 148 -43.73 -21.39 -20.11
C GLU A 148 -45.00 -22.08 -20.70
N GLY A 149 -45.61 -23.04 -19.98
CA GLY A 149 -46.82 -23.77 -20.41
C GLY A 149 -48.09 -23.29 -19.72
#